data_AF-A0A817GQN3-F1
#
_entry.id   AF-A0A817GQN3-F1
#
_cell.length_a   1.000
_cell.length_b   1.000
_cell.length_c   1.000
_cell.angle_alpha   90.00
_cell.angle_beta   90.00
_cell.angle_gamma   90.00
#
_symmetry.space_group_name_H-M   'P 1'
#
loop_
_entity.id
_entity.type
_entity.pdbx_description
1 polymer ?
#
loop_
_entity_poly.entity_id
_entity_poly.type
_entity_poly.pdbx_seq_one_letter_code
_entity_poly.pdbx_strand_id
1 'polypeptide(L)'
;MSGIDSAISKQAIGRHGFIGSLYDIRSNQFEGGNLFNRELAPSLISTTDCASSDFYVDENLSQKDTLNKLNIEGSMKLSLMAGVVQVDGSAKYLNQTFITPIKKKLSLKRKDAFDQLMSVQNL
;
A
#
# COMPACT_ATOMS: atom_id res chain seq x y z
N MET A 1 23.82 -9.29 20.15
CA MET A 1 22.43 -9.32 19.65
C MET A 1 22.25 -8.19 18.66
N SER A 2 22.07 -8.52 17.37
CA SER A 2 21.85 -7.57 16.28
C SER A 2 20.47 -6.92 16.42
N GLY A 3 20.44 -5.63 16.78
CA GLY A 3 19.24 -4.81 16.62
C GLY A 3 18.92 -4.72 15.15
N ILE A 4 17.83 -5.36 14.72
CA ILE A 4 17.35 -5.28 13.35
C ILE A 4 16.73 -3.88 13.20
N ASP A 5 17.30 -3.05 12.34
CA ASP A 5 16.59 -1.96 11.67
C ASP A 5 15.37 -2.56 10.94
N SER A 6 14.27 -2.81 11.66
CA SER A 6 13.11 -3.47 11.09
C SER A 6 12.23 -2.43 10.42
N ALA A 7 12.63 -1.99 9.23
CA ALA A 7 11.76 -1.21 8.37
C ALA A 7 10.44 -1.97 8.16
N ILE A 8 9.32 -1.33 8.46
CA ILE A 8 7.98 -1.92 8.29
C ILE A 8 7.44 -1.46 6.93
N SER A 9 7.06 -2.41 6.08
CA SER A 9 6.35 -2.14 4.83
C SER A 9 4.88 -2.52 4.96
N LYS A 10 3.99 -1.65 4.48
CA LYS A 10 2.53 -1.85 4.50
C LYS A 10 1.94 -1.59 3.12
N GLN A 11 0.94 -2.39 2.73
CA GLN A 11 0.18 -2.14 1.51
C GLN A 11 -0.69 -0.89 1.70
N ALA A 12 -0.62 0.05 0.75
CA ALA A 12 -1.36 1.31 0.80
C ALA A 12 -2.89 1.12 0.75
N ILE A 13 -3.39 0.17 -0.07
CA ILE A 13 -4.82 -0.16 -0.21
C ILE A 13 -5.69 1.10 -0.41
N GLY A 14 -5.23 2.02 -1.27
CA GLY A 14 -5.93 3.27 -1.58
C GLY A 14 -5.69 4.42 -0.58
N ARG A 15 -5.04 4.15 0.56
CA ARG A 15 -4.55 5.21 1.45
C ARG A 15 -3.31 5.85 0.84
N HIS A 16 -3.16 7.16 1.03
CA HIS A 16 -2.01 7.92 0.59
C HIS A 16 -1.49 8.76 1.76
N GLY A 17 -0.18 9.00 1.76
CA GLY A 17 0.49 9.84 2.73
C GLY A 17 1.62 10.58 2.04
N PHE A 18 2.07 11.67 2.64
CA PHE A 18 3.24 12.43 2.21
C PHE A 18 4.48 11.90 2.93
N ILE A 19 5.68 12.15 2.36
CA ILE A 19 6.94 11.89 3.06
C ILE A 19 6.90 12.61 4.42
N GLY A 20 7.18 11.88 5.50
CA GLY A 20 7.11 12.37 6.87
C GLY A 20 5.75 12.26 7.57
N SER A 21 4.72 11.71 6.91
CA SER A 21 3.42 11.45 7.56
C SER A 21 3.56 10.41 8.68
N LEU A 22 2.85 10.63 9.79
CA LEU A 22 2.78 9.68 10.89
C LEU A 22 1.76 8.58 10.57
N TYR A 23 2.05 7.34 10.92
CA TYR A 23 1.17 6.19 10.69
C TYR A 23 0.88 5.46 12.00
N ASP A 24 -0.40 5.37 12.39
CA ASP A 24 -0.82 4.53 13.52
C ASP A 24 -1.06 3.09 13.02
N ILE A 25 -0.19 2.18 13.48
CA ILE A 25 -0.22 0.76 13.13
C ILE A 25 -1.49 0.04 13.59
N ARG A 26 -2.17 0.55 14.63
CA ARG A 26 -3.36 -0.07 15.22
C ARG A 26 -4.61 0.24 14.41
N SER A 27 -4.74 1.49 13.97
CA SER A 27 -5.86 1.96 13.14
C SER A 27 -5.62 1.71 11.65
N ASN A 28 -4.38 1.43 11.24
CA ASN A 28 -3.94 1.35 9.84
C ASN A 28 -4.24 2.65 9.06
N GLN A 29 -4.06 3.80 9.71
CA GLN A 29 -4.34 5.10 9.12
C GLN A 29 -3.15 6.06 9.29
N PHE A 30 -3.06 7.01 8.36
CA PHE A 30 -2.18 8.15 8.54
C PHE A 30 -2.83 9.11 9.53
N GLU A 31 -2.08 9.47 10.57
CA GLU A 31 -2.51 10.43 11.56
C GLU A 31 -2.22 11.85 11.05
N GLY A 32 -3.03 12.82 11.49
CA GLY A 32 -2.80 14.22 11.15
C GLY A 32 -1.43 14.69 11.63
N GLY A 33 -0.68 15.32 10.73
CA GLY A 33 0.64 15.88 11.02
C GLY A 33 1.73 15.36 10.09
N ASN A 34 2.88 16.02 10.14
CA ASN A 34 4.07 15.63 9.39
C ASN A 34 5.30 15.89 10.27
N LEU A 35 6.30 15.02 10.21
CA LEU A 35 7.59 15.20 10.89
C LEU A 35 8.32 16.47 10.41
N PHE A 36 8.02 16.92 9.19
CA PHE A 36 8.55 18.14 8.59
C PHE A 36 7.57 19.29 8.78
N ASN A 37 8.05 20.34 9.46
CA ASN A 37 7.30 21.60 9.62
C ASN A 37 7.36 22.51 8.40
N ARG A 38 8.10 22.11 7.36
CA ARG A 38 8.30 22.86 6.11
C ARG A 38 8.33 21.88 4.95
N GLU A 39 7.99 22.37 3.76
CA GLU A 39 8.10 21.59 2.54
C GLU A 39 9.55 21.13 2.31
N LEU A 40 9.72 19.87 1.94
CA LEU A 40 11.03 19.28 1.71
C LEU A 40 11.61 19.85 0.41
N ALA A 41 12.88 20.26 0.47
CA ALA A 41 13.60 20.66 -0.73
C ALA A 41 13.74 19.45 -1.69
N PRO A 42 13.57 19.63 -3.01
CA PRO A 42 13.71 18.53 -3.97
C PRO A 42 15.05 17.81 -3.90
N SER A 43 16.13 18.50 -3.49
CA SER A 43 17.46 17.92 -3.30
C SER A 43 17.54 16.89 -2.16
N LEU A 44 16.58 16.89 -1.23
CA LEU A 44 16.49 15.93 -0.13
C LEU A 44 15.68 14.69 -0.51
N ILE A 45 14.98 14.71 -1.65
CA ILE A 45 14.12 13.63 -2.12
C ILE A 45 14.83 12.91 -3.28
N SER A 46 15.02 11.61 -3.13
CA SER A 46 15.45 10.71 -4.19
C SER A 46 14.24 9.99 -4.76
N THR A 47 13.98 10.18 -6.05
CA THR A 47 12.98 9.41 -6.80
C THR A 47 13.69 8.25 -7.51
N THR A 48 13.28 7.03 -7.20
CA THR A 48 13.75 5.81 -7.88
C THR A 48 12.69 5.35 -8.87
N ASP A 49 13.06 5.18 -10.14
CA ASP A 49 12.20 4.54 -11.12
C ASP A 49 12.01 3.05 -10.74
N CYS A 50 10.76 2.67 -10.52
CA CYS A 50 10.35 1.34 -10.13
C CYS A 50 9.22 0.85 -11.05
N ALA A 51 9.23 1.26 -12.32
CA ALA A 51 8.19 0.95 -13.27
C ALA A 51 8.02 -0.57 -13.41
N SER A 52 6.84 -1.06 -13.04
CA SER A 52 6.47 -2.47 -13.19
C SER A 52 5.00 -2.57 -13.52
N SER A 53 4.64 -3.41 -14.49
CA SER A 53 3.25 -3.69 -14.86
C SER A 53 3.04 -5.18 -14.90
N ASP A 54 2.26 -5.69 -13.94
CA ASP A 54 1.86 -7.09 -13.86
C ASP A 54 0.36 -7.18 -14.12
N PHE A 55 -0.08 -8.21 -14.84
CA PHE A 55 -1.50 -8.53 -14.97
C PHE A 55 -1.75 -9.96 -14.54
N TYR A 56 -2.92 -10.22 -13.98
CA TYR A 56 -3.35 -11.56 -13.65
C TYR A 56 -4.85 -11.69 -13.91
N VAL A 57 -5.23 -12.88 -14.39
CA VAL A 57 -6.63 -13.26 -14.54
C VAL A 57 -7.07 -13.89 -13.23
N ASP A 58 -8.06 -13.28 -12.60
CA ASP A 58 -8.72 -13.78 -11.41
C ASP A 58 -10.07 -14.39 -11.78
N GLU A 59 -10.19 -15.71 -11.66
CA GLU A 59 -11.46 -16.42 -11.85
C GLU A 59 -12.46 -16.15 -10.71
N ASN A 60 -12.06 -15.33 -9.73
CA ASN A 60 -12.92 -14.74 -8.72
C ASN A 60 -13.65 -15.80 -7.87
N LEU A 61 -12.91 -16.85 -7.50
CA LEU A 61 -13.40 -17.97 -6.70
C LEU A 61 -13.75 -17.53 -5.27
N SER A 62 -12.99 -16.59 -4.68
CA SER A 62 -13.31 -15.98 -3.39
C SER A 62 -12.54 -14.66 -3.18
N GLN A 63 -13.05 -13.79 -2.29
CA GLN A 63 -12.30 -12.61 -1.83
C GLN A 63 -10.93 -13.00 -1.25
N LYS A 64 -10.85 -14.11 -0.51
CA LYS A 64 -9.60 -14.59 0.07
C LYS A 64 -8.54 -14.87 -1.01
N ASP A 65 -8.94 -15.47 -2.12
CA ASP A 65 -8.03 -15.77 -3.24
C ASP A 65 -7.54 -14.50 -3.92
N THR A 66 -8.43 -13.51 -4.12
CA THR A 66 -8.05 -12.20 -4.64
C THR A 66 -7.04 -11.49 -3.72
N LEU A 67 -7.27 -11.50 -2.40
CA LEU A 67 -6.36 -10.88 -1.43
C LEU A 67 -5.00 -11.61 -1.37
N ASN A 68 -4.98 -12.93 -1.57
CA ASN A 68 -3.75 -13.71 -1.68
C ASN A 68 -2.97 -13.36 -2.95
N LYS A 69 -3.64 -13.29 -4.12
CA LYS A 69 -3.02 -12.91 -5.40
C LYS A 69 -2.41 -11.52 -5.38
N LEU A 70 -3.03 -10.59 -4.65
CA LEU A 70 -2.52 -9.23 -4.45
C LEU A 70 -1.37 -9.14 -3.43
N ASN A 71 -0.95 -10.26 -2.85
CA ASN A 71 0.09 -10.32 -1.82
C ASN A 71 -0.20 -9.37 -0.64
N ILE A 72 -1.46 -9.34 -0.19
CA ILE A 72 -1.87 -8.58 0.99
C ILE A 72 -1.53 -9.42 2.23
N GLU A 73 -0.87 -8.81 3.21
CA GLU A 73 -0.46 -9.49 4.43
C GLU A 73 -1.66 -9.86 5.33
N GLY A 74 -1.47 -10.80 6.26
CA GLY A 74 -2.55 -11.27 7.14
C GLY A 74 -3.18 -10.16 8.00
N SER A 75 -2.36 -9.27 8.58
CA SER A 75 -2.86 -8.17 9.42
C SER A 75 -3.72 -7.18 8.63
N MET A 76 -3.31 -6.86 7.40
CA MET A 76 -4.07 -6.00 6.48
C MET A 76 -5.34 -6.69 5.97
N LYS A 77 -5.31 -7.99 5.67
CA LYS A 77 -6.52 -8.78 5.33
C LYS A 77 -7.55 -8.71 6.44
N LEU A 78 -7.12 -8.95 7.68
CA LEU A 78 -8.02 -8.89 8.84
C LEU A 78 -8.62 -7.49 8.99
N SER A 79 -7.80 -6.45 8.86
CA SER A 79 -8.24 -5.06 8.96
C SER A 79 -9.26 -4.69 7.88
N LEU A 80 -9.07 -5.20 6.67
CA LEU A 80 -10.01 -5.04 5.56
C LEU A 80 -11.33 -5.77 5.83
N MET A 81 -11.28 -7.03 6.27
CA MET A 81 -12.49 -7.82 6.56
C MET A 81 -13.26 -7.28 7.77
N ALA A 82 -12.57 -6.68 8.74
CA ALA A 82 -13.17 -6.00 9.88
C ALA A 82 -13.70 -4.60 9.55
N GLY A 83 -13.46 -4.08 8.34
CA GLY A 83 -13.90 -2.74 7.93
C GLY A 83 -13.15 -1.59 8.59
N VAL A 84 -11.99 -1.85 9.23
CA VAL A 84 -11.17 -0.83 9.90
C VAL A 84 -10.45 0.07 8.89
N VAL A 85 -10.14 -0.50 7.73
CA VAL A 85 -9.46 0.20 6.63
C VAL A 85 -10.48 0.71 5.62
N GLN A 86 -10.46 2.01 5.36
CA GLN A 86 -11.16 2.58 4.21
C GLN A 86 -10.35 2.30 2.93
N VAL A 87 -10.99 1.62 1.97
CA VAL A 87 -10.41 1.39 0.64
C VAL A 87 -10.78 2.53 -0.30
N ASP A 88 -9.83 2.96 -1.13
CA ASP A 88 -10.09 3.98 -2.14
C ASP A 88 -9.37 3.72 -3.47
N GLY A 89 -9.72 4.50 -4.49
CA GLY A 89 -9.16 4.38 -5.84
C GLY A 89 -9.36 2.97 -6.42
N SER A 90 -8.28 2.40 -6.95
CA SER A 90 -8.29 1.04 -7.50
C SER A 90 -8.54 -0.05 -6.45
N ALA A 91 -8.30 0.23 -5.16
CA ALA A 91 -8.53 -0.73 -4.08
C ALA A 91 -10.02 -0.96 -3.80
N LYS A 92 -10.93 -0.11 -4.29
CA LYS A 92 -12.40 -0.36 -4.24
C LYS A 92 -12.79 -1.68 -4.90
N TYR A 93 -11.98 -2.16 -5.83
CA TYR A 93 -12.11 -3.50 -6.42
C TYR A 93 -12.21 -4.61 -5.36
N LEU A 94 -11.55 -4.47 -4.21
CA LEU A 94 -11.56 -5.46 -3.12
C LEU A 94 -12.94 -5.61 -2.47
N ASN A 95 -13.75 -4.56 -2.47
CA ASN A 95 -15.09 -4.57 -1.89
C ASN A 95 -16.17 -4.99 -2.89
N GLN A 96 -15.80 -5.27 -4.15
CA GLN A 96 -16.76 -5.54 -5.19
C GLN A 96 -17.29 -6.98 -5.11
N THR A 97 -18.56 -7.11 -4.71
CA THR A 97 -19.28 -8.39 -4.67
C THR A 97 -20.09 -8.56 -5.95
N PHE A 98 -19.94 -9.71 -6.61
CA PHE A 98 -20.70 -10.05 -7.80
C PHE A 98 -21.74 -11.11 -7.46
N ILE A 99 -22.98 -10.87 -7.89
CA ILE A 99 -24.13 -11.72 -7.58
C ILE A 99 -24.18 -12.96 -8.50
N THR A 100 -23.39 -12.99 -9.58
CA THR A 100 -23.48 -14.01 -10.63
C THR A 100 -22.28 -15.00 -10.63
N PRO A 101 -22.51 -16.30 -10.87
CA PRO A 101 -21.52 -17.37 -10.66
C PRO A 101 -20.41 -17.51 -11.71
N ILE A 102 -20.48 -16.85 -12.88
CA ILE A 102 -19.46 -17.00 -13.94
C ILE A 102 -18.95 -15.63 -14.37
N LYS A 103 -17.83 -15.17 -13.80
CA LYS A 103 -17.08 -14.01 -14.31
C LYS A 103 -15.58 -14.18 -14.08
N LYS A 104 -14.79 -14.08 -15.15
CA LYS A 104 -13.34 -13.89 -15.09
C LYS A 104 -13.07 -12.40 -14.91
N LYS A 105 -12.25 -12.03 -13.92
CA LYS A 105 -11.78 -10.67 -13.68
C LYS A 105 -10.36 -10.55 -14.22
N LEU A 106 -10.08 -9.47 -14.93
CA LEU A 106 -8.71 -9.10 -15.27
C LEU A 106 -8.25 -8.05 -14.27
N SER A 107 -7.16 -8.33 -13.57
CA SER A 107 -6.55 -7.37 -12.65
C SER A 107 -5.21 -6.90 -13.22
N LEU A 108 -5.01 -5.59 -13.19
CA LEU A 108 -3.76 -4.93 -13.57
C LEU A 108 -3.15 -4.30 -12.32
N LYS A 109 -1.87 -4.57 -12.10
CA LYS A 109 -1.06 -3.98 -11.05
C LYS A 109 0.05 -3.19 -11.71
N ARG A 110 0.13 -1.91 -11.37
CA ARG A 110 1.16 -1.01 -11.87
C ARG A 110 1.90 -0.35 -10.71
N LYS A 111 3.21 -0.22 -10.85
CA LYS A 111 4.08 0.64 -10.05
C LYS A 111 4.83 1.54 -11.03
N ASP A 112 5.10 2.77 -10.63
CA ASP A 112 5.80 3.74 -11.48
C ASP A 112 7.07 4.23 -10.78
N ALA A 113 6.96 5.11 -9.79
CA ALA A 113 8.10 5.67 -9.10
C ALA A 113 8.00 5.49 -7.58
N PHE A 114 9.15 5.56 -6.90
CA PHE A 114 9.27 5.50 -5.45
C PHE A 114 10.12 6.67 -4.94
N ASP A 115 9.51 7.55 -4.14
CA ASP A 115 10.19 8.68 -3.51
C ASP A 115 10.64 8.31 -2.10
N GLN A 116 11.90 8.64 -1.78
CA GLN A 116 12.50 8.43 -0.46
C GLN A 116 13.37 9.62 -0.07
N LEU A 117 13.60 9.80 1.24
CA LEU A 117 14.58 10.76 1.71
C LEU A 117 16.00 10.26 1.39
N MET A 118 16.86 11.16 0.96
CA MET A 118 18.28 10.89 0.82
C MET A 118 18.85 10.45 2.17
N SER A 119 19.58 9.33 2.19
CA SER A 119 20.33 8.94 3.39
C SER A 119 21.39 10.00 3.66
N VAL A 120 21.48 10.48 4.89
CA VAL A 120 22.58 11.36 5.31
C VAL A 120 23.83 10.51 5.41
N GLN A 121 24.49 10.26 4.27
CA GLN A 121 25.84 9.70 4.27
C GLN A 121 26.81 10.83 4.63
N ASN A 122 27.14 10.90 5.93
CA ASN A 122 28.36 11.47 6.53
C ASN A 122 28.77 12.89 6.11
N LEU A 123 28.68 13.83 7.05
CA LEU A 123 29.63 14.94 7.18
C LEU A 123 31.01 14.40 7.59
#